data_AF-A0AAT9S8F8-F1
#
_entry.id   AF-A0AAT9S8F8-F1
#
_cell.length_a   1.000
_cell.length_b   1.000
_cell.length_c   1.000
_cell.angle_alpha   90.00
_cell.angle_beta   90.00
_cell.angle_gamma   90.00
#
_symmetry.space_group_name_H-M   'P 1'
#
loop_
_entity.id
_entity.type
_entity.pdbx_description
1 polymer ?
#
loop_
_entity_poly.entity_id
_entity_poly.type
_entity_poly.pdbx_seq_one_letter_code
_entity_poly.pdbx_strand_id
1 'polypeptide(L)' 'MNAALASGRYSGGQLLELALEHDAGFDPRYFAQALRAVDRWPDREYEVYGINGGQVEDMRRRLRAWAAEILDERLDEK' A
#
# COMPACT_ATOMS: atom_id res chain seq x y z
N MET A 1 -7.60 5.19 9.94
CA MET A 1 -8.65 5.36 8.91
C MET A 1 -7.95 5.80 7.62
N ASN A 2 -7.63 4.87 6.71
CA ASN A 2 -6.92 5.17 5.46
C ASN A 2 -7.91 5.77 4.44
N ALA A 3 -8.24 7.06 4.59
CA ALA A 3 -9.26 7.72 3.76
C ALA A 3 -8.89 7.80 2.26
N ALA A 4 -7.59 7.92 1.94
CA ALA A 4 -7.14 8.02 0.55
C ALA A 4 -7.39 6.72 -0.24
N LEU A 5 -7.02 5.57 0.32
CA LEU A 5 -7.21 4.25 -0.32
C LEU A 5 -8.66 3.76 -0.25
N ALA A 6 -9.39 4.07 0.81
CA ALA A 6 -10.78 3.66 0.96
C ALA A 6 -11.76 4.41 0.05
N SER A 7 -11.38 5.61 -0.44
CA SER A 7 -12.26 6.42 -1.28
C SER A 7 -12.36 5.95 -2.72
N GLY A 8 -11.45 5.10 -3.20
CA GLY A 8 -11.38 4.68 -4.60
C GLY A 8 -11.15 5.84 -5.59
N ARG A 9 -10.84 7.05 -5.08
CA ARG A 9 -10.76 8.28 -5.86
C ARG A 9 -9.43 8.45 -6.59
N TYR A 10 -8.41 7.71 -6.17
CA TYR A 10 -7.10 7.66 -6.83
C TYR A 10 -6.72 6.20 -7.02
N SER A 11 -6.40 5.81 -8.25
CA SER A 11 -5.79 4.52 -8.52
C SER A 11 -4.38 4.48 -7.92
N GLY A 12 -3.85 3.28 -7.67
CA GLY A 12 -2.49 3.11 -7.16
C GLY A 12 -1.43 3.88 -7.97
N GLY A 13 -1.58 3.90 -9.30
CA GLY A 13 -0.75 4.66 -10.23
C GLY A 13 -0.85 6.18 -10.05
N GLN A 14 -2.04 6.75 -9.84
CA GLN A 14 -2.23 8.20 -9.66
C GLN A 14 -1.57 8.73 -8.37
N LEU A 15 -1.57 7.92 -7.31
CA LEU A 15 -0.85 8.27 -6.08
C LEU A 15 0.67 8.20 -6.27
N LEU A 16 1.15 7.29 -7.11
CA LEU A 16 2.56 7.17 -7.46
C LEU A 16 3.04 8.36 -8.31
N GLU A 17 2.28 8.74 -9.32
CA GLU A 17 2.59 9.90 -10.17
C GLU A 17 2.69 11.17 -9.32
N LEU A 18 1.72 11.39 -8.43
CA LEU A 18 1.73 12.54 -7.53
C LEU A 18 2.94 12.52 -6.58
N ALA A 19 3.34 11.33 -6.09
CA ALA A 19 4.51 11.18 -5.24
C ALA A 19 5.81 11.48 -5.98
N LEU A 20 5.93 11.04 -7.24
CA LEU A 20 7.08 11.32 -8.10
C LEU A 20 7.18 12.80 -8.51
N GLU A 21 6.04 13.46 -8.73
CA GLU A 21 5.99 14.90 -9.03
C GLU A 21 6.43 15.76 -7.84
N HIS A 22 6.14 15.33 -6.62
CA HIS A 22 6.45 16.09 -5.40
C HIS A 22 7.79 15.72 -4.75
N ASP A 23 8.30 14.50 -4.94
CA ASP A 23 9.56 14.02 -4.38
C ASP A 23 10.37 13.22 -5.41
N ALA A 24 11.39 13.85 -5.98
CA ALA A 24 12.31 13.23 -6.93
C ALA A 24 13.14 12.08 -6.33
N GLY A 25 13.16 11.93 -5.00
CA GLY A 25 13.78 10.80 -4.29
C GLY A 25 12.83 9.63 -4.04
N PHE A 26 11.55 9.74 -4.42
CA PHE A 26 10.58 8.68 -4.22
C PHE A 26 10.89 7.47 -5.10
N ASP A 27 11.13 6.32 -4.47
CA ASP A 27 11.30 5.04 -5.16
C ASP A 27 10.03 4.18 -5.03
N PRO A 28 9.26 4.01 -6.12
CA PRO A 28 8.10 3.12 -6.18
C PRO A 28 8.33 1.70 -5.66
N ARG A 29 9.52 1.14 -5.90
CA ARG A 29 9.87 -0.23 -5.44
C ARG A 29 10.11 -0.26 -3.94
N TYR A 30 10.78 0.76 -3.41
CA TYR A 30 10.94 0.92 -1.96
C TYR A 30 9.58 1.10 -1.28
N PHE A 31 8.68 1.88 -1.89
CA PHE A 31 7.32 2.05 -1.41
C PHE A 31 6.52 0.73 -1.44
N ALA A 32 6.59 -0.05 -2.51
CA ALA A 32 5.97 -1.38 -2.57
C ALA A 32 6.51 -2.34 -1.49
N GLN A 33 7.80 -2.28 -1.17
CA GLN A 33 8.37 -3.04 -0.05
C GLN A 33 7.86 -2.56 1.31
N ALA A 34 7.66 -1.25 1.49
CA ALA A 34 7.06 -0.68 2.68
C ALA A 34 5.59 -1.13 2.84
N LEU A 35 4.82 -1.21 1.75
CA LEU A 35 3.45 -1.73 1.77
C LEU A 35 3.41 -3.20 2.22
N ARG A 36 4.35 -4.03 1.75
CA ARG A 36 4.48 -5.45 2.18
C ARG A 36 4.95 -5.61 3.63
N ALA A 37 5.50 -4.56 4.25
CA ALA A 37 5.95 -4.62 5.64
C ALA A 37 4.81 -4.87 6.64
N VAL A 38 3.57 -4.59 6.27
CA VAL A 38 2.37 -4.84 7.08
C VAL A 38 2.23 -6.32 7.49
N ASP A 39 2.84 -7.23 6.73
CA ASP A 39 2.81 -8.66 7.01
C ASP A 39 3.75 -9.09 8.15
N ARG A 40 4.69 -8.22 8.52
CA ARG A 40 5.68 -8.52 9.56
C ARG A 40 5.15 -8.34 10.98
N TRP A 41 4.02 -7.64 11.13
CA TRP A 41 3.46 -7.30 12.43
C TRP A 41 2.33 -8.28 12.77
N PRO A 42 2.32 -8.87 13.97
CA PRO A 42 1.24 -9.75 14.42
C PRO A 42 -0.05 -8.98 14.71
N ASP A 43 -1.19 -9.67 14.59
CA ASP A 43 -2.54 -9.07 14.69
C ASP A 43 -2.77 -8.29 15.99
N ARG A 44 -2.17 -8.74 17.10
CA ARG A 44 -2.20 -8.07 18.41
C ARG A 44 -1.76 -6.61 18.37
N GLU A 45 -0.84 -6.25 17.47
CA GLU A 45 -0.34 -4.88 17.34
C GLU A 45 -1.41 -3.96 16.73
N TYR A 46 -2.36 -4.53 15.98
CA TYR A 46 -3.50 -3.83 15.39
C TYR A 46 -4.72 -3.81 16.33
N GLU A 47 -4.85 -4.81 17.19
CA GLU A 47 -5.91 -4.87 18.21
C GLU A 47 -5.85 -3.67 19.18
N VAL A 48 -4.65 -3.15 19.46
CA VAL A 48 -4.45 -1.92 20.26
C VAL A 48 -5.17 -0.70 19.66
N TYR A 49 -5.38 -0.71 18.34
CA TYR A 49 -6.09 0.34 17.60
C TYR A 49 -7.58 0.02 17.40
N GLY A 50 -8.11 -1.02 18.04
CA GLY A 50 -9.51 -1.44 17.92
C GLY A 50 -9.85 -2.08 16.56
N ILE A 51 -8.83 -2.51 15.80
CA ILE A 51 -9.00 -3.17 14.52
C ILE A 51 -9.10 -4.68 14.79
N ASN A 52 -10.20 -5.31 14.36
CA ASN A 52 -10.35 -6.75 14.53
C ASN A 52 -9.55 -7.54 13.47
N GLY A 53 -9.27 -8.82 13.73
CA GLY A 53 -8.49 -9.67 12.81
C GLY A 53 -9.04 -9.73 11.38
N GLY A 54 -10.36 -9.69 11.20
CA GLY A 54 -10.98 -9.64 9.87
C GLY A 54 -10.65 -8.36 9.09
N GLN A 55 -10.61 -7.22 9.78
CA GLN A 55 -10.21 -5.93 9.21
C GLN A 55 -8.72 -5.84 8.96
N VAL A 56 -7.88 -6.45 9.81
CA VAL A 56 -6.43 -6.56 9.58
C VAL A 56 -6.16 -7.37 8.32
N GLU A 57 -6.80 -8.53 8.17
CA GLU A 57 -6.63 -9.37 6.99
C GLU A 57 -7.11 -8.70 5.71
N ASP A 58 -8.21 -7.95 5.78
CA ASP A 58 -8.69 -7.19 4.63
C ASP A 58 -7.74 -6.05 4.24
N MET A 59 -7.20 -5.34 5.23
CA MET A 59 -6.15 -4.34 5.02
C MET A 59 -4.89 -4.96 4.40
N ARG A 60 -4.40 -6.08 4.94
CA ARG A 60 -3.22 -6.78 4.40
C ARG A 60 -3.44 -7.21 2.95
N ARG A 61 -4.61 -7.78 2.63
CA ARG A 61 -4.94 -8.13 1.24
C ARG A 61 -4.86 -6.94 0.29
N ARG A 62 -5.47 -5.81 0.65
CA ARG A 62 -5.47 -4.60 -0.19
C ARG A 62 -4.07 -4.05 -0.39
N LEU A 63 -3.26 -3.99 0.68
CA LEU A 63 -1.88 -3.50 0.60
C LEU A 63 -0.97 -4.42 -0.22
N ARG A 64 -1.15 -5.74 -0.11
CA ARG A 64 -0.44 -6.73 -0.93
C ARG A 64 -0.80 -6.62 -2.41
N ALA A 65 -2.10 -6.49 -2.71
CA ALA A 65 -2.58 -6.33 -4.07
C ALA A 65 -1.98 -5.07 -4.71
N TRP A 66 -2.02 -3.95 -4.00
CA TRP A 66 -1.45 -2.71 -4.48
C TRP A 66 0.07 -2.79 -4.66
N ALA A 67 0.80 -3.42 -3.74
CA ALA A 67 2.24 -3.64 -3.89
C ALA A 67 2.57 -4.53 -5.09
N ALA A 68 1.69 -5.47 -5.46
CA ALA A 68 1.85 -6.29 -6.65
C ALA A 68 1.61 -5.45 -7.91
N GLU A 69 0.54 -4.65 -7.96
CA GLU A 69 0.24 -3.73 -9.07
C GLU A 69 1.43 -2.78 -9.35
N ILE A 70 2.00 -2.15 -8.33
CA ILE A 70 3.17 -1.25 -8.48
C ILE A 70 4.37 -1.98 -9.09
N LEU A 71 4.59 -3.25 -8.71
CA LEU A 71 5.71 -4.04 -9.21
C LEU A 71 5.45 -4.60 -10.61
N ASP A 72 4.19 -4.86 -10.96
CA ASP A 72 3.75 -5.41 -12.25
C ASP A 72 3.75 -4.32 -13.34
N GLU A 73 3.14 -3.16 -13.08
CA GLU A 73 3.13 -2.00 -14.01
C GLU A 73 4.55 -1.56 -14.42
N ARG A 74 5.52 -1.74 -13.54
CA ARG A 74 6.94 -1.39 -13.77
C ARG A 74 7.76 -2.52 -14.40
N LEU A 75 7.21 -3.72 -14.54
CA LEU A 75 7.80 -4.81 -15.32
C LEU A 75 7.43 -4.69 -16.81
N ASP A 76 6.28 -4.10 -17.12
CA ASP A 76 5.82 -3.83 -18.48
C ASP A 76 6.51 -2.63 -19.15
N GLU A 77 7.14 -1.76 -18.35
CA GLU A 77 7.87 -0.57 -18.83
C GLU A 77 9.30 -0.88 -19.35
N LYS A 78 9.62 -2.16 -19.62
CA LYS A 78 10.98 -2.65 -19.92
C LYS A 78 11.26 -2.91 -21.40
#